data_AF-A0A1E4JRD5-F1
#
_entry.id   AF-A0A1E4JRD5-F1
#
_cell.length_a   1.000
_cell.length_b   1.000
_cell.length_c   1.000
_cell.angle_alpha   90.00
_cell.angle_beta   90.00
_cell.angle_gamma   90.00
#
_symmetry.space_group_name_H-M   'P 1'
#
loop_
_entity.id
_entity.type
_entity.pdbx_description
1 polymer ?
#
loop_
_entity_poly.entity_id
_entity_poly.type
_entity_poly.pdbx_seq_one_letter_code
_entity_poly.pdbx_strand_id
1 'polypeptide(L)'
;MNESRAIQKLRRRAADNSQTLDELADGIGVPFRTLSGWIFNGKIPKAGTIERLDKAGVVGAADWFLTAEMPQNETAQEQAAAGR
;
A
#
# COMPACT_ATOMS: atom_id res chain seq x y z
N MET A 1 -8.38 -7.53 9.12
CA MET A 1 -7.86 -6.17 8.86
C MET A 1 -7.45 -6.13 7.41
N ASN A 2 -8.05 -5.26 6.59
CA ASN A 2 -7.63 -5.08 5.20
C ASN A 2 -6.30 -4.31 5.20
N GLU A 3 -5.19 -5.03 5.01
CA GLU A 3 -3.86 -4.41 4.92
C GLU A 3 -3.73 -3.69 3.57
N SER A 4 -3.44 -2.38 3.57
CA SER A 4 -3.25 -1.61 2.34
C SER A 4 -2.05 -2.14 1.55
N ARG A 5 -2.16 -2.16 0.21
CA ARG A 5 -1.06 -2.65 -0.66
C ARG A 5 0.27 -1.90 -0.40
N ALA A 6 0.21 -0.62 -0.06
CA ALA A 6 1.38 0.16 0.34
C ALA A 6 2.16 -0.46 1.51
N ILE A 7 1.46 -0.98 2.52
CA ILE A 7 2.09 -1.60 3.70
C ILE A 7 2.77 -2.90 3.30
N GLN A 8 2.15 -3.70 2.44
CA GLN A 8 2.75 -4.94 1.91
C GLN A 8 4.02 -4.64 1.11
N LYS A 9 4.00 -3.60 0.27
CA LYS A 9 5.18 -3.19 -0.50
C LYS A 9 6.31 -2.69 0.39
N LEU A 10 6.02 -1.91 1.44
CA LEU A 10 7.02 -1.46 2.40
C LEU A 10 7.70 -2.65 3.10
N ARG A 11 6.91 -3.61 3.61
CA ARG A 11 7.44 -4.83 4.24
C ARG A 11 8.27 -5.65 3.27
N ARG A 12 7.80 -5.80 2.02
CA ARG A 12 8.51 -6.55 0.98
C ARG A 12 9.82 -5.88 0.59
N ARG A 13 9.87 -4.55 0.49
CA ARG A 13 11.09 -3.79 0.21
C ARG A 13 12.14 -4.00 1.29
N ALA A 14 11.74 -3.95 2.57
CA ALA A 14 12.62 -4.24 3.69
C ALA A 14 13.19 -5.67 3.60
N ALA A 15 12.32 -6.65 3.34
CA ALA A 15 12.74 -8.05 3.20
C ALA A 15 13.69 -8.28 2.01
N ASP A 16 13.40 -7.68 0.86
CA ASP A 16 14.19 -7.79 -0.37
C ASP A 16 15.61 -7.22 -0.20
N ASN A 17 15.74 -6.16 0.60
CA ASN A 17 17.03 -5.51 0.89
C ASN A 17 17.69 -6.04 2.17
N SER A 18 17.09 -7.04 2.84
CA SER A 18 17.51 -7.52 4.16
C SER A 18 17.70 -6.39 5.20
N GLN A 19 16.91 -5.33 5.07
CA GLN A 19 16.96 -4.15 5.93
C GLN A 19 15.89 -4.25 7.02
N THR A 20 16.22 -3.72 8.19
CA THR A 20 15.22 -3.51 9.24
C THR A 20 14.23 -2.40 8.84
N LEU A 21 13.06 -2.36 9.50
CA LEU A 21 12.12 -1.25 9.32
C LEU A 21 12.73 0.11 9.72
N ASP A 22 13.68 0.11 10.64
CA ASP A 22 14.41 1.32 11.04
C ASP A 22 15.33 1.81 9.92
N GLU A 23 16.13 0.91 9.33
CA GLU A 23 16.96 1.23 8.16
C GLU A 23 16.15 1.63 6.93
N LEU A 24 14.98 1.00 6.73
CA LEU A 24 14.05 1.42 5.69
C LEU A 24 13.55 2.84 5.97
N ALA A 25 13.22 3.16 7.23
CA ALA A 25 12.75 4.48 7.61
C ALA A 25 13.83 5.55 7.38
N ASP A 26 15.08 5.24 7.73
CA ASP A 26 16.25 6.09 7.45
C ASP A 26 16.46 6.28 5.94
N GLY A 27 16.42 5.19 5.17
CA GLY A 27 16.62 5.21 3.72
C GLY A 27 15.55 6.00 2.94
N ILE A 28 14.35 6.15 3.50
CA ILE A 28 13.28 6.99 2.93
C ILE A 28 13.20 8.38 3.60
N GLY A 29 14.05 8.65 4.58
CA GLY A 29 14.13 9.94 5.27
C GLY A 29 12.92 10.25 6.15
N VAL A 30 12.32 9.23 6.78
CA VAL A 30 11.19 9.41 7.71
C VAL A 30 11.50 8.81 9.08
N PRO A 31 10.97 9.38 10.17
CA PRO A 31 11.16 8.80 11.49
C PRO A 31 10.54 7.39 11.57
N PHE A 32 11.22 6.44 12.23
CA PHE A 32 10.70 5.09 12.47
C PHE A 32 9.30 5.08 13.09
N ARG A 33 9.04 5.99 14.05
CA ARG A 33 7.71 6.15 14.67
C ARG A 33 6.60 6.46 13.66
N THR A 34 6.96 7.20 12.61
CA THR A 34 6.04 7.56 11.52
C THR A 34 5.77 6.35 10.64
N LEU A 35 6.81 5.64 10.21
CA LEU A 35 6.70 4.41 9.41
C LEU A 35 5.90 3.32 10.16
N SER A 36 6.24 3.10 11.42
CA SER A 36 5.53 2.16 12.30
C SER A 36 4.06 2.57 12.46
N GLY A 37 3.77 3.86 12.58
CA GLY A 37 2.39 4.37 12.57
C GLY A 37 1.62 4.03 11.29
N TRP A 38 2.28 4.04 10.13
CA TRP A 38 1.63 3.64 8.87
C TRP A 38 1.37 2.13 8.81
N ILE A 39 2.35 1.32 9.22
CA ILE A 39 2.29 -0.14 9.13
C ILE A 39 1.34 -0.75 10.17
N PHE A 40 1.40 -0.30 11.43
CA PHE A 40 0.66 -0.90 12.55
C PHE A 40 -0.65 -0.20 12.85
N ASN A 41 -0.70 1.13 12.74
CA ASN A 41 -1.93 1.90 13.02
C ASN A 41 -2.73 2.23 11.75
N GLY A 42 -2.30 1.78 10.57
CA GLY A 42 -2.97 2.08 9.30
C GLY A 42 -3.03 3.57 8.99
N LYS A 43 -2.14 4.38 9.58
CA LYS A 43 -2.13 5.84 9.33
C LYS A 43 -1.69 6.11 7.91
N ILE A 44 -2.45 6.94 7.21
CA ILE A 44 -2.09 7.39 5.87
C ILE A 44 -1.12 8.57 6.00
N PRO A 45 0.03 8.56 5.30
CA PRO A 45 0.95 9.70 5.25
C PRO A 45 0.28 10.92 4.64
N LYS A 46 0.84 12.11 4.89
CA LYS A 46 0.41 13.33 4.19
C LYS A 46 0.74 13.22 2.69
N ALA A 47 -0.03 13.88 1.83
CA ALA A 47 0.16 13.87 0.38
C ALA A 47 1.61 14.15 -0.04
N GLY A 48 2.26 15.17 0.54
CA GLY A 48 3.66 15.47 0.22
C GLY A 48 4.68 14.41 0.65
N THR A 49 4.34 13.55 1.62
CA THR A 49 5.14 12.37 1.96
C THR A 49 4.88 11.23 0.99
N ILE A 50 3.63 11.03 0.57
CA ILE A 50 3.26 10.03 -0.44
C ILE A 50 3.99 10.33 -1.76
N GLU A 51 3.98 11.58 -2.23
CA GLU A 51 4.70 12.00 -3.44
C GLU A 51 6.21 11.78 -3.34
N ARG A 52 6.80 11.94 -2.15
CA ARG A 52 8.22 11.66 -1.92
C ARG A 52 8.52 10.16 -2.04
N LEU A 53 7.68 9.31 -1.45
CA LEU A 53 7.83 7.86 -1.52
C LEU A 53 7.65 7.34 -2.95
N ASP A 54 6.74 7.95 -3.70
CA ASP A 54 6.48 7.68 -5.11
C ASP A 54 7.69 8.03 -5.98
N LYS A 55 8.23 9.26 -5.82
CA LYS A 55 9.46 9.69 -6.50
C LYS A 55 10.69 8.87 -6.14
N ALA A 56 10.78 8.40 -4.89
CA ALA A 56 11.85 7.52 -4.44
C ALA A 56 11.69 6.07 -4.96
N GLY A 57 10.58 5.74 -5.63
CA GLY A 57 10.30 4.40 -6.16
C GLY A 57 10.05 3.36 -5.06
N VAL A 58 9.79 3.80 -3.82
CA VAL A 58 9.58 2.91 -2.67
C VAL A 58 8.17 2.33 -2.73
N VAL A 59 7.18 3.21 -2.86
CA VAL A 59 5.76 2.85 -2.90
C VAL A 59 5.02 3.92 -3.69
N GLY A 60 4.21 3.49 -4.65
CA GLY A 60 3.45 4.40 -5.50
C GLY A 60 2.30 5.07 -4.76
N ALA A 61 1.95 6.29 -5.15
CA ALA A 61 0.84 7.03 -4.52
C ALA A 61 -0.48 6.25 -4.56
N ALA A 62 -0.78 5.61 -5.69
CA ALA A 62 -1.98 4.81 -5.89
C ALA A 62 -2.09 3.63 -4.89
N ASP A 63 -0.96 3.11 -4.41
CA ASP A 63 -0.90 1.95 -3.51
C ASP A 63 -1.41 2.28 -2.09
N TRP A 64 -1.39 3.57 -1.71
CA TRP A 64 -1.97 4.06 -0.46
C TRP A 64 -3.49 4.21 -0.52
N PHE A 65 -4.03 4.55 -1.69
CA PHE A 65 -5.47 4.77 -1.90
C PHE A 65 -6.21 3.52 -2.39
N LEU A 66 -5.49 2.50 -2.85
CA LEU A 66 -6.02 1.17 -3.16
C LEU A 66 -6.29 0.36 -1.88
N THR A 67 -7.22 0.83 -1.06
CA THR A 67 -7.86 -0.01 -0.04
C THR A 67 -9.04 -0.75 -0.67
N ALA A 68 -8.79 -1.97 -1.14
CA ALA A 68 -9.80 -3.02 -1.32
C ALA A 68 -11.11 -2.66 -2.07
N GLU A 69 -11.10 -1.70 -2.99
CA GLU A 69 -12.17 -1.58 -3.99
C GLU A 69 -11.70 -2.24 -5.29
N MET A 70 -11.61 -3.58 -5.25
CA MET A 70 -12.12 -4.29 -6.42
C MET A 70 -13.63 -4.10 -6.35
N PRO A 71 -14.30 -3.44 -7.30
CA PRO A 71 -15.74 -3.59 -7.39
C PRO A 71 -16.01 -5.09 -7.54
N GLN A 72 -16.61 -5.71 -6.53
CA GLN A 72 -17.23 -7.04 -6.64
C GLN A 72 -18.49 -7.02 -7.53
N ASN A 73 -18.68 -5.98 -8.34
CA ASN A 73 -19.80 -5.88 -9.27
C ASN A 73 -19.30 -6.02 -10.70
N GLU A 74 -18.97 -7.25 -11.10
CA GLU A 74 -19.28 -7.71 -12.46
C GLU A 74 -19.45 -9.24 -12.58
N THR A 75 -19.79 -9.91 -11.48
CA THR A 75 -20.23 -11.32 -11.54
C THR A 75 -21.71 -11.45 -11.21
N ALA A 76 -22.60 -10.78 -11.95
CA ALA A 76 -24.04 -11.00 -11.77
C ALA A 76 -24.96 -10.59 -12.94
N GLN A 77 -24.59 -10.74 -14.22
CA GLN A 77 -25.63 -10.69 -15.27
C GLN A 77 -25.27 -11.30 -16.64
N GLU A 78 -24.84 -12.56 -16.73
CA GLU A 78 -25.03 -13.32 -17.98
C GLU A 78 -25.26 -14.82 -17.75
N GLN A 79 -26.10 -15.14 -16.77
CA GLN A 79 -26.81 -16.43 -16.69
C GLN A 79 -28.32 -16.18 -16.82
N ALA A 80 -28.74 -15.47 -17.88
CA ALA A 80 -30.17 -15.28 -18.16
C ALA A 80 -30.49 -14.88 -19.62
N ALA A 81 -29.73 -15.31 -20.63
CA ALA A 81 -30.11 -15.03 -22.03
C ALA A 81 -29.50 -15.97 -23.09
N ALA A 82 -29.46 -17.28 -22.84
CA ALA A 82 -29.38 -18.26 -23.94
C ALA A 82 -29.97 -19.62 -23.53
N GLY A 83 -31.10 -19.56 -22.82
CA GLY A 83 -32.10 -20.61 -22.87
C GLY A 83 -33.12 -20.22 -23.95
N ARG A 84 -32.79 -20.49 -25.21
CA ARG A 84 -33.73 -20.79 -26.29
C ARG A 84 -33.03 -21.64 -27.35
#